data_AF-A0A7S3MVQ2-F1
#
_entry.id   AF-A0A7S3MVQ2-F1
#
_cell.length_a   1.000
_cell.length_b   1.000
_cell.length_c   1.000
_cell.angle_alpha   90.00
_cell.angle_beta   90.00
_cell.angle_gamma   90.00
#
_symmetry.space_group_name_H-M   'P 1'
#
loop_
_entity.id
_entity.type
_entity.pdbx_description
1 polymer ?
#
loop_
_entity_poly.entity_id
_entity_poly.type
_entity_poly.pdbx_seq_one_letter_code
_entity_poly.pdbx_strand_id
1 'polypeptide(L)'
;GRRRMDDDPIDQNDSDGFQMEDMSDDSRVHRSGDADMEGDAMGWIKWFCSLEGHEYMVEVDDTYIRDPFNLVGLQQQLPSLTKDRFKNLIKMILSRESPNEEDLADEQFLELNQEASDLYGLIHSRFINTAIGMAKVYSKFLSSLYGTCPRALCDRQ
;
A
#
# COMPACT_ATOMS: atom_id res chain seq x y z
N GLY A 1 26.35 -57.82 15.99
CA GLY A 1 27.40 -56.95 15.40
C GLY A 1 27.13 -56.88 13.91
N ARG A 2 26.76 -55.73 13.34
CA ARG A 2 27.56 -54.58 12.89
C ARG A 2 27.67 -54.56 11.34
N ARG A 3 26.98 -53.55 10.74
CA ARG A 3 27.32 -52.72 9.54
C ARG A 3 27.34 -53.45 8.18
N ARG A 4 26.84 -52.90 7.05
CA ARG A 4 26.75 -51.53 6.49
C ARG A 4 25.45 -51.49 5.63
N MET A 5 24.55 -50.50 5.61
CA MET A 5 24.65 -49.07 5.25
C MET A 5 25.39 -48.81 3.94
N ASP A 6 24.68 -49.01 2.83
CA ASP A 6 24.90 -48.33 1.55
C ASP A 6 23.62 -47.51 1.29
N ASP A 7 23.60 -46.28 1.79
CA ASP A 7 22.58 -45.28 1.51
C ASP A 7 23.08 -44.41 0.35
N ASP A 8 22.33 -44.41 -0.74
CA ASP A 8 22.45 -43.45 -1.84
C ASP A 8 22.24 -42.01 -1.32
N PRO A 9 22.91 -40.99 -1.89
CA PRO A 9 22.81 -39.63 -1.42
C PRO A 9 21.44 -39.04 -1.76
N ILE A 10 20.65 -38.75 -0.73
CA ILE A 10 19.47 -37.89 -0.83
C ILE A 10 19.98 -36.45 -0.99
N ASP A 11 19.91 -35.98 -2.22
CA ASP A 11 19.80 -34.58 -2.57
C ASP A 11 18.45 -34.06 -2.04
N GLN A 12 18.52 -33.04 -1.17
CA GLN A 12 17.49 -32.06 -0.81
C GLN A 12 17.69 -31.58 0.63
N ASN A 13 18.39 -30.45 0.80
CA ASN A 13 17.88 -29.36 1.63
C ASN A 13 18.73 -28.10 1.37
N ASP A 14 18.57 -27.50 0.18
CA ASP A 14 18.98 -26.11 -0.01
C ASP A 14 18.05 -25.23 0.82
N SER A 15 18.51 -24.91 2.02
CA SER A 15 18.02 -23.79 2.81
C SER A 15 18.47 -22.48 2.15
N ASP A 16 17.90 -22.17 0.98
CA ASP A 16 18.13 -20.86 0.36
C ASP A 16 17.20 -19.85 1.00
N GLY A 17 17.78 -19.17 1.99
CA GLY A 17 17.25 -17.99 2.63
C GLY A 17 16.90 -16.93 1.59
N PHE A 18 15.87 -16.17 1.93
CA PHE A 18 15.43 -14.97 1.21
C PHE A 18 16.59 -13.96 1.15
N GLN A 19 17.33 -13.93 0.05
CA GLN A 19 18.39 -12.95 -0.17
C GLN A 19 17.77 -11.64 -0.68
N MET A 20 17.91 -10.58 0.12
CA MET A 20 17.37 -9.24 -0.08
C MET A 20 18.42 -8.26 -0.61
N GLU A 21 19.33 -8.73 -1.45
CA GLU A 21 20.41 -7.89 -1.96
C GLU A 21 20.05 -7.41 -3.37
N ASP A 22 19.38 -6.25 -3.46
CA ASP A 22 19.64 -5.22 -4.48
C ASP A 22 18.61 -4.07 -4.36
N MET A 23 18.87 -3.09 -3.51
CA MET A 23 18.38 -1.70 -3.63
C MET A 23 19.38 -0.73 -3.01
N SER A 24 20.63 -0.79 -3.47
CA SER A 24 21.66 0.21 -3.13
C SER A 24 21.90 1.09 -4.34
N ASP A 25 21.22 2.23 -4.41
CA ASP A 25 21.51 3.27 -5.42
C ASP A 25 22.71 4.12 -4.95
N ASP A 26 23.81 4.04 -5.69
CA ASP A 26 24.97 4.94 -5.62
C ASP A 26 24.72 6.11 -6.57
N SER A 27 24.28 7.24 -6.03
CA SER A 27 24.43 8.52 -6.73
C SER A 27 24.97 9.62 -5.80
N ARG A 28 26.16 10.06 -6.19
CA ARG A 28 27.02 11.09 -5.61
C ARG A 28 26.32 12.44 -5.39
N VAL A 29 26.77 13.11 -4.33
CA VAL A 29 26.44 14.48 -3.91
C VAL A 29 26.54 15.50 -5.05
N HIS A 30 25.43 16.17 -5.36
CA HIS A 30 25.43 17.53 -5.93
C HIS A 30 24.68 18.46 -4.99
N ARG A 31 25.44 19.27 -4.25
CA ARG A 31 24.91 20.34 -3.41
C ARG A 31 24.80 21.60 -4.29
N SER A 32 23.60 21.86 -4.79
CA SER A 32 23.17 23.19 -5.25
C SER A 32 21.79 23.44 -4.67
N GLY A 33 21.66 24.54 -3.93
CA GLY A 33 20.40 24.93 -3.31
C GLY A 33 19.45 25.49 -4.36
N ASP A 34 18.28 24.88 -4.43
CA ASP A 34 17.02 25.52 -4.81
C ASP A 34 15.96 24.89 -3.90
N ALA A 35 15.75 25.54 -2.76
CA ALA A 35 14.61 25.25 -1.90
C ALA A 35 13.39 25.98 -2.48
N ASP A 36 12.26 25.29 -2.45
CA ASP A 36 10.91 25.85 -2.45
C ASP A 36 10.33 26.29 -3.81
N MET A 37 9.95 25.32 -4.64
CA MET A 37 8.77 25.40 -5.54
C MET A 37 8.41 24.04 -6.18
N GLU A 38 8.62 22.91 -5.48
CA GLU A 38 8.00 21.64 -5.89
C GLU A 38 6.56 21.70 -5.38
N GLY A 39 5.67 22.23 -6.23
CA GLY A 39 4.24 22.29 -5.94
C GLY A 39 3.79 20.90 -5.50
N ASP A 40 3.21 20.83 -4.30
CA ASP A 40 2.64 19.66 -3.63
C ASP A 40 2.00 18.69 -4.63
N ALA A 41 2.83 17.81 -5.20
CA ALA A 41 2.42 16.94 -6.29
C ALA A 41 1.36 16.01 -5.71
N MET A 42 0.17 16.03 -6.31
CA MET A 42 -0.93 15.20 -5.85
C MET A 42 -0.63 13.75 -6.20
N GLY A 43 0.04 13.03 -5.32
CA GLY A 43 0.30 11.60 -5.49
C GLY A 43 -0.98 10.77 -5.50
N TRP A 44 -0.86 9.50 -5.92
CA TRP A 44 -2.01 8.62 -6.14
C TRP A 44 -2.89 8.49 -4.88
N ILE A 45 -2.30 8.35 -3.68
CA ILE A 45 -3.05 8.25 -2.41
C ILE A 45 -3.90 9.50 -2.17
N LYS A 46 -3.31 10.68 -2.33
CA LYS A 46 -3.98 11.96 -2.11
C LYS A 46 -5.07 12.22 -3.15
N TRP A 47 -4.77 11.92 -4.41
CA TRP A 47 -5.74 11.93 -5.49
C TRP A 47 -6.92 11.02 -5.18
N PHE A 48 -6.65 9.75 -4.84
CA PHE A 48 -7.67 8.74 -4.56
C PHE A 48 -8.55 9.14 -3.37
N CYS A 49 -7.98 9.64 -2.28
CA CYS A 49 -8.75 10.13 -1.13
C CYS A 49 -9.51 11.44 -1.39
N SER A 50 -9.21 12.16 -2.47
CA SER A 50 -9.93 13.38 -2.87
C SER A 50 -11.14 13.14 -3.78
N LEU A 51 -11.30 11.91 -4.29
CA LEU A 51 -12.43 11.54 -5.14
C LEU A 51 -13.76 11.65 -4.39
N GLU A 52 -14.82 11.98 -5.13
CA GLU A 52 -16.19 12.02 -4.61
C GLU A 52 -16.57 10.65 -4.02
N GLY A 53 -17.13 10.66 -2.81
CA GLY A 53 -17.49 9.44 -2.09
C GLY A 53 -16.32 8.76 -1.36
N HIS A 54 -15.10 9.30 -1.41
CA HIS A 54 -13.95 8.80 -0.62
C HIS A 54 -13.64 9.68 0.61
N GLU A 55 -14.58 10.55 0.98
CA GLU A 55 -14.39 11.53 2.04
C GLU A 55 -14.02 10.86 3.39
N TYR A 56 -14.52 9.65 3.64
CA TYR A 56 -14.26 8.86 4.85
C TYR A 56 -12.85 8.25 4.91
N MET A 57 -12.15 8.15 3.78
CA MET A 57 -10.81 7.60 3.71
C MET A 57 -9.80 8.51 4.42
N VAL A 58 -8.70 7.93 4.90
CA VAL A 58 -7.55 8.68 5.40
C VAL A 58 -6.35 8.32 4.54
N GLU A 59 -5.45 9.26 4.34
CA GLU A 59 -4.21 9.00 3.62
C GLU A 59 -3.32 8.10 4.49
N VAL A 60 -3.03 6.89 3.98
CA VAL A 60 -2.08 5.96 4.61
C VAL A 60 -0.66 6.46 4.36
N ASP A 61 0.18 6.43 5.38
CA ASP A 61 1.57 6.89 5.24
C ASP A 61 2.38 5.95 4.33
N ASP A 62 3.16 6.51 3.41
CA ASP A 62 4.09 5.78 2.55
C ASP A 62 4.95 4.78 3.31
N THR A 63 5.45 5.17 4.48
CA THR A 63 6.32 4.33 5.32
C THR A 63 5.60 3.09 5.84
N TYR A 64 4.29 3.18 6.09
CA TYR A 64 3.47 2.04 6.51
C TYR A 64 3.32 1.02 5.38
N ILE A 65 3.09 1.49 4.15
CA ILE A 65 2.93 0.64 2.96
C ILE A 65 4.27 0.03 2.53
N ARG A 66 5.37 0.77 2.66
CA ARG A 66 6.72 0.30 2.29
C ARG A 66 7.24 -0.81 3.21
N ASP A 67 6.69 -0.96 4.41
CA ASP A 67 7.04 -2.06 5.32
C ASP A 67 6.29 -3.35 4.93
N PRO A 68 7.01 -4.38 4.43
CA PRO A 68 6.38 -5.63 4.01
C PRO A 68 5.62 -6.35 5.12
N PHE A 69 5.98 -6.14 6.39
CA PHE A 69 5.31 -6.76 7.52
C PHE A 69 3.82 -6.35 7.59
N ASN A 70 3.51 -5.10 7.27
CA ASN A 70 2.13 -4.59 7.27
C ASN A 70 1.28 -5.18 6.13
N LEU A 71 1.93 -5.69 5.08
CA LEU A 71 1.30 -6.25 3.88
C LEU A 71 1.15 -7.77 3.91
N VAL A 72 1.69 -8.45 4.94
CA VAL A 72 1.67 -9.92 5.04
C VAL A 72 0.25 -10.48 4.93
N GLY A 73 0.08 -11.50 4.10
CA GLY A 73 -1.20 -12.19 3.92
C GLY A 73 -2.23 -11.44 3.07
N LEU A 74 -1.99 -10.19 2.66
CA LEU A 74 -2.90 -9.47 1.74
C LEU A 74 -2.99 -10.15 0.38
N GLN A 75 -1.85 -10.62 -0.15
CA GLN A 75 -1.83 -11.33 -1.42
C GLN A 75 -2.71 -12.59 -1.42
N GLN A 76 -2.84 -13.29 -0.28
CA GLN A 76 -3.67 -14.49 -0.17
C GLN A 76 -5.17 -14.18 -0.24
N GLN A 77 -5.57 -12.94 0.04
CA GLN A 77 -6.95 -12.47 -0.07
C GLN A 77 -7.33 -12.14 -1.52
N LEU A 78 -6.36 -12.12 -2.45
CA LEU A 78 -6.53 -11.86 -3.87
C LEU A 78 -5.99 -13.07 -4.66
N PRO A 79 -6.74 -14.19 -4.76
CA PRO A 79 -6.21 -15.48 -5.21
C PRO A 79 -5.67 -15.50 -6.65
N SER A 80 -6.17 -14.61 -7.52
CA SER A 80 -5.71 -14.47 -8.90
C SER A 80 -4.48 -13.56 -9.06
N LEU A 81 -4.02 -12.91 -7.98
CA LEU A 81 -3.00 -11.89 -8.03
C LEU A 81 -1.58 -12.47 -7.96
N THR A 82 -0.84 -12.37 -9.07
CA THR A 82 0.56 -12.77 -9.13
C THR A 82 1.44 -11.85 -8.28
N LYS A 83 2.62 -12.34 -7.88
CA LYS A 83 3.58 -11.54 -7.09
C LYS A 83 4.01 -10.28 -7.83
N ASP A 84 4.23 -10.36 -9.13
CA ASP A 84 4.66 -9.20 -9.93
C ASP A 84 3.53 -8.19 -10.11
N ARG A 85 2.29 -8.66 -10.29
CA ARG A 85 1.11 -7.77 -10.31
C ARG A 85 0.96 -7.05 -8.98
N PHE A 86 1.07 -7.76 -7.85
CA PHE A 86 1.04 -7.14 -6.51
C PHE A 86 2.10 -6.03 -6.35
N LYS A 87 3.34 -6.28 -6.78
CA LYS A 87 4.40 -5.27 -6.75
C LYS A 87 4.06 -4.05 -7.62
N ASN A 88 3.47 -4.26 -8.79
CA ASN A 88 3.07 -3.17 -9.69
C ASN A 88 1.95 -2.32 -9.06
N LEU A 89 0.97 -2.94 -8.40
CA LEU A 89 -0.07 -2.22 -7.67
C LEU A 89 0.51 -1.37 -6.54
N ILE A 90 1.45 -1.91 -5.75
CA ILE A 90 2.12 -1.15 -4.68
C ILE A 90 2.91 0.04 -5.25
N LYS A 91 3.59 -0.14 -6.38
CA LYS A 91 4.29 0.97 -7.07
C LYS A 91 3.31 2.07 -7.52
N MET A 92 2.16 1.68 -8.06
CA MET A 92 1.11 2.61 -8.47
C MET A 92 0.55 3.40 -7.27
N ILE A 93 0.20 2.72 -6.18
CA ILE A 93 -0.30 3.35 -4.95
C ILE A 93 0.73 4.34 -4.39
N LEU A 94 2.01 4.00 -4.40
CA LEU A 94 3.11 4.86 -3.92
C LEU A 94 3.61 5.89 -4.94
N SER A 95 2.90 6.07 -6.07
CA SER A 95 3.24 7.05 -7.08
C SER A 95 3.07 8.47 -6.52
N ARG A 96 4.04 9.34 -6.84
CA ARG A 96 3.98 10.78 -6.56
C ARG A 96 3.14 11.56 -7.57
N GLU A 97 2.68 10.89 -8.61
CA GLU A 97 1.89 11.47 -9.69
C GLU A 97 0.45 10.93 -9.63
N SER A 98 -0.53 11.81 -9.80
CA SER A 98 -1.92 11.44 -10.02
C SER A 98 -2.12 10.97 -11.46
N PRO A 99 -3.09 10.08 -11.71
CA PRO A 99 -3.48 9.72 -13.07
C PRO A 99 -3.89 10.97 -13.88
N ASN A 100 -3.42 11.06 -15.11
CA ASN A 100 -3.79 12.13 -16.04
C ASN A 100 -5.03 11.72 -16.88
N GLU A 101 -5.51 12.62 -17.74
CA GLU A 101 -6.70 12.36 -18.56
C GLU A 101 -6.51 11.23 -19.59
N GLU A 102 -5.28 11.04 -20.10
CA GLU A 102 -4.95 9.94 -21.02
C GLU A 102 -4.98 8.60 -20.29
N ASP A 103 -4.42 8.54 -19.08
CA ASP A 103 -4.47 7.35 -18.22
C ASP A 103 -5.92 6.94 -17.95
N LEU A 104 -6.78 7.91 -17.62
CA LEU A 104 -8.19 7.66 -17.32
C LEU A 104 -9.03 7.27 -18.56
N ALA A 105 -8.51 7.47 -19.76
CA ALA A 105 -9.11 7.02 -21.01
C ALA A 105 -8.65 5.60 -21.42
N ASP A 106 -7.58 5.07 -20.80
CA ASP A 106 -7.04 3.74 -21.08
C ASP A 106 -7.74 2.67 -20.23
N GLU A 107 -8.41 1.72 -20.89
CA GLU A 107 -9.10 0.59 -20.26
C GLU A 107 -8.15 -0.28 -19.41
N GLN A 108 -6.92 -0.52 -19.86
CA GLN A 108 -5.95 -1.31 -19.10
C GLN A 108 -5.50 -0.58 -17.83
N PHE A 109 -5.38 0.75 -17.90
CA PHE A 109 -5.09 1.57 -16.74
C PHE A 109 -6.25 1.54 -15.76
N LEU A 110 -7.49 1.66 -16.22
CA LEU A 110 -8.68 1.60 -15.36
C LEU A 110 -8.79 0.26 -14.62
N GLU A 111 -8.52 -0.86 -15.29
CA GLU A 111 -8.44 -2.18 -14.65
C GLU A 111 -7.36 -2.22 -13.56
N LEU A 112 -6.16 -1.72 -13.88
CA LEU A 112 -5.06 -1.66 -12.91
C LEU A 112 -5.39 -0.74 -11.73
N ASN A 113 -6.01 0.40 -11.99
CA ASN A 113 -6.42 1.36 -10.98
C ASN A 113 -7.50 0.79 -10.07
N GLN A 114 -8.42 -0.02 -10.61
CA GLN A 114 -9.42 -0.73 -9.82
C GLN A 114 -8.77 -1.73 -8.86
N GLU A 115 -7.85 -2.56 -9.35
CA GLU A 115 -7.09 -3.50 -8.51
C GLU A 115 -6.25 -2.78 -7.44
N ALA A 116 -5.65 -1.64 -7.80
CA ALA A 116 -4.89 -0.81 -6.86
C ALA A 116 -5.81 -0.21 -5.78
N SER A 117 -7.02 0.20 -6.15
CA SER A 117 -8.05 0.70 -5.24
C SER A 117 -8.49 -0.37 -4.23
N ASP A 118 -8.73 -1.59 -4.71
CA ASP A 118 -9.09 -2.73 -3.85
C ASP A 118 -7.96 -3.07 -2.87
N LEU A 119 -6.71 -3.12 -3.37
CA LEU A 119 -5.54 -3.35 -2.52
C LEU A 119 -5.36 -2.23 -1.49
N TYR A 120 -5.52 -0.97 -1.90
CA TYR A 120 -5.45 0.17 -0.99
C TYR A 120 -6.54 0.11 0.08
N GLY A 121 -7.75 -0.31 -0.24
CA GLY A 121 -8.83 -0.53 0.73
C GLY A 121 -8.45 -1.57 1.81
N LEU A 122 -7.80 -2.66 1.42
CA LEU A 122 -7.32 -3.68 2.38
C LEU A 122 -6.19 -3.15 3.28
N ILE A 123 -5.26 -2.39 2.69
CA ILE A 123 -4.17 -1.72 3.43
C ILE A 123 -4.74 -0.70 4.41
N HIS A 124 -5.68 0.13 3.94
CA HIS A 124 -6.36 1.16 4.71
C HIS A 124 -7.09 0.58 5.91
N SER A 125 -7.85 -0.51 5.71
CA SER A 125 -8.54 -1.24 6.79
C SER A 125 -7.59 -1.68 7.91
N ARG A 126 -6.38 -2.13 7.56
CA ARG A 126 -5.35 -2.46 8.57
C ARG A 126 -4.77 -1.20 9.21
N PHE A 127 -4.46 -0.19 8.40
CA PHE A 127 -3.85 1.05 8.86
C PHE A 127 -4.71 1.78 9.89
N ILE A 128 -6.03 1.88 9.68
CA ILE A 128 -6.93 2.58 10.61
C ILE A 128 -7.00 1.92 12.00
N ASN A 129 -6.54 0.67 12.14
CA ASN A 129 -6.44 -0.02 13.42
C ASN A 129 -5.09 0.24 14.14
N THR A 130 -4.16 0.96 13.52
CA THR A 130 -2.93 1.44 14.17
C THR A 130 -3.20 2.70 14.99
N ALA A 131 -2.31 3.04 15.92
CA ALA A 131 -2.43 4.29 16.69
C ALA A 131 -2.46 5.55 15.80
N ILE A 132 -1.64 5.57 14.74
CA ILE A 132 -1.57 6.70 13.79
C ILE A 132 -2.87 6.77 12.96
N GLY A 133 -3.29 5.65 12.40
CA GLY A 133 -4.52 5.58 11.60
C GLY A 133 -5.76 5.95 12.41
N MET A 134 -5.89 5.44 13.64
CA MET A 134 -6.98 5.81 14.55
C MET A 134 -6.98 7.31 14.86
N ALA A 135 -5.81 7.93 15.06
CA ALA A 135 -5.73 9.38 15.28
C ALA A 135 -6.22 10.18 14.06
N LYS A 136 -5.88 9.75 12.84
CA LYS A 136 -6.37 10.40 11.60
C LYS A 136 -7.89 10.24 11.44
N VAL A 137 -8.42 9.04 11.68
CA VAL A 137 -9.87 8.78 11.66
C VAL A 137 -10.58 9.63 12.72
N TYR A 138 -10.04 9.69 13.94
CA TYR A 138 -10.60 10.52 15.01
C TYR A 138 -10.65 12.01 14.63
N SER A 139 -9.61 12.52 13.95
CA SER A 139 -9.63 13.89 13.43
C SER A 139 -10.77 14.12 12.43
N LYS A 140 -11.05 13.17 11.53
CA LYS A 140 -12.19 13.26 10.59
C LYS A 140 -13.54 13.16 11.29
N PHE A 141 -13.62 12.34 12.34
CA PHE A 141 -14.81 12.23 13.18
C PHE A 141 -15.16 13.55 13.87
N LEU A 142 -14.17 14.23 14.45
CA LEU A 142 -14.37 15.54 15.07
C LEU A 142 -14.84 16.61 14.06
N SER A 143 -14.46 16.47 12.80
CA SER A 143 -14.94 17.32 11.69
C SER A 143 -16.35 16.96 11.19
N SER A 144 -17.06 16.05 11.87
CA SER A 144 -18.40 15.55 11.50
C SER A 144 -18.46 14.93 10.09
N LEU A 145 -17.34 14.45 9.58
CA LEU A 145 -17.24 13.99 8.20
C LEU A 145 -17.88 12.60 7.99
N TYR A 146 -17.93 11.78 9.04
CA TYR A 146 -18.65 10.49 9.02
C TYR A 146 -20.16 10.63 9.22
N GLY A 147 -20.66 11.87 9.31
CA GLY A 147 -22.04 12.17 9.63
C GLY A 147 -22.36 11.95 11.11
N THR A 148 -23.66 11.90 11.40
CA THR A 148 -24.20 11.72 12.75
C THR A 148 -25.27 10.65 12.73
N CYS A 149 -25.49 10.00 13.88
CA CYS A 149 -26.50 8.98 14.06
C CYS A 149 -27.89 9.51 13.65
N PRO A 150 -28.59 8.82 12.73
CA PRO A 150 -29.91 9.25 12.26
C PRO A 150 -31.01 9.04 13.31
N ARG A 151 -30.70 8.37 14.42
CA ARG A 151 -31.68 8.02 15.45
C ARG A 151 -31.97 9.24 16.32
N ALA A 152 -33.24 9.63 16.41
CA ALA A 152 -33.68 10.83 17.14
C ALA A 152 -33.25 10.86 18.62
N LEU A 153 -33.05 9.69 19.24
CA LEU A 153 -32.65 9.56 20.65
C LEU A 153 -31.13 9.44 20.85
N CYS A 154 -30.33 9.66 19.80
CA CYS A 154 -28.88 9.61 19.87
C CYS A 154 -28.23 11.00 19.87
N ASP A 155 -29.02 12.08 20.00
CA ASP A 155 -28.51 13.46 20.11
C ASP A 155 -27.43 13.84 19.08
N ARG A 156 -27.53 13.28 17.86
CA ARG A 156 -26.57 13.46 16.76
C ARG A 156 -25.11 13.05 17.10
N GLN A 157 -24.93 12.01 17.92
CA GLN A 157 -23.64 11.33 18.11
C GLN A 157 -23.04 10.80 16.81
#